data_AF-Q7QC71-F1
#
_entry.id   AF-Q7QC71-F1
#
_cell.length_a   1.000
_cell.length_b   1.000
_cell.length_c   1.000
_cell.angle_alpha   90.00
_cell.angle_beta   90.00
_cell.angle_gamma   90.00
#
_symmetry.space_group_name_H-M   'P 1'
#
loop_
_entity.id
_entity.type
_entity.pdbx_description
1 polymer ?
#
loop_
_entity_poly.entity_id
_entity_poly.type
_entity_poly.pdbx_seq_one_letter_code
_entity_poly.pdbx_strand_id
1 'polypeptide(L)'
;KMSQQKPSTKSTTRVTDAEETTGLVLNTDPKVVTKAAELLQPIRTEVVDKNLDKVLEAVKTVDLTCDFKGCKQKTNLVGTDCSFCKDRFCFKHSLPEIHGCGEAVKRKERELFLHPMTGKAKAEQYEKQKAQVRLTQKLKQMSLERKQKPSSGGSSKTGGS
;
A
#
# COMPACT_ATOMS: atom_id res chain seq x y z
N LYS A 1 -17.54 -26.47 59.34
CA LYS A 1 -16.84 -25.27 58.81
C LYS A 1 -15.59 -25.73 58.09
N MET A 2 -15.69 -25.90 56.76
CA MET A 2 -14.53 -26.17 55.90
C MET A 2 -13.77 -24.87 55.69
N SER A 3 -12.45 -24.88 55.87
CA SER A 3 -11.57 -23.87 55.28
C SER A 3 -10.21 -24.49 55.08
N GLN A 4 -9.85 -24.71 53.82
CA GLN A 4 -8.53 -25.14 53.38
C GLN A 4 -7.82 -23.97 52.68
N GLN A 5 -6.49 -24.08 52.64
CA GLN A 5 -5.51 -23.42 51.76
C GLN A 5 -4.98 -22.05 52.26
N LYS A 6 -3.68 -21.70 52.20
CA LYS A 6 -2.51 -22.15 51.41
C LYS A 6 -1.20 -21.87 52.18
N PRO A 7 -0.09 -22.60 51.93
CA PRO A 7 1.25 -22.06 52.12
C PRO A 7 1.92 -21.65 50.80
N SER A 8 2.67 -20.57 50.88
CA SER A 8 3.53 -19.98 49.85
C SER A 8 4.72 -20.88 49.52
N THR A 9 5.05 -21.04 48.23
CA THR A 9 6.36 -21.55 47.80
C THR A 9 7.06 -20.51 46.93
N LYS A 10 8.27 -20.17 47.38
CA LYS A 10 9.26 -19.29 46.79
C LYS A 10 10.12 -20.13 45.85
N SER A 11 10.20 -19.80 44.57
CA SER A 11 11.10 -20.43 43.62
C SER A 11 12.11 -19.42 43.09
N THR A 12 13.29 -19.46 43.69
CA THR A 12 14.55 -18.95 43.16
C THR A 12 14.98 -19.82 41.98
N THR A 13 15.27 -19.23 40.82
CA THR A 13 16.20 -19.82 39.84
C THR A 13 17.10 -18.71 39.30
N ARG A 14 18.40 -19.03 39.32
CA ARG A 14 19.55 -18.18 39.01
C ARG A 14 19.68 -17.95 37.50
N VAL A 15 20.14 -16.75 37.19
CA VAL A 15 20.68 -16.28 35.92
C VAL A 15 22.14 -16.71 35.75
N THR A 16 22.42 -17.44 34.69
CA THR A 16 23.65 -17.47 33.85
C THR A 16 23.15 -18.06 32.52
N ASP A 17 23.29 -17.42 31.36
CA ASP A 17 24.55 -17.30 30.64
C ASP A 17 24.62 -16.00 29.82
N ALA A 18 25.79 -15.40 29.85
CA ALA A 18 26.21 -14.36 28.93
C ALA A 18 26.77 -15.03 27.68
N GLU A 19 26.06 -14.93 26.56
CA GLU A 19 26.66 -15.07 25.24
C GLU A 19 26.44 -13.79 24.42
N GLU A 20 27.57 -13.29 23.95
CA GLU A 20 27.81 -12.07 23.21
C GLU A 20 27.05 -12.08 21.88
N THR A 21 25.82 -11.55 21.89
CA THR A 21 25.13 -11.17 20.67
C THR A 21 25.37 -9.70 20.44
N THR A 22 26.33 -9.37 19.56
CA THR A 22 26.40 -8.03 18.96
C THR A 22 25.18 -7.84 18.07
N GLY A 23 24.04 -7.56 18.70
CA GLY A 23 22.77 -7.30 18.03
C GLY A 23 22.90 -6.00 17.24
N LEU A 24 22.63 -6.06 15.93
CA LEU A 24 22.35 -4.87 15.16
C LEU A 24 21.08 -4.22 15.73
N VAL A 25 21.30 -3.20 16.56
CA VAL A 25 20.23 -2.32 17.05
C VAL A 25 19.77 -1.47 15.86
N LEU A 26 18.70 -1.92 15.20
CA LEU A 26 17.99 -1.09 14.23
C LEU A 26 17.23 -0.02 15.01
N ASN A 27 17.72 1.22 14.95
CA ASN A 27 17.04 2.36 15.55
C ASN A 27 15.70 2.60 14.83
N THR A 28 14.60 2.33 15.52
CA THR A 28 13.22 2.53 15.07
C THR A 28 12.70 3.93 15.39
N ASP A 29 13.60 4.92 15.43
CA ASP A 29 13.23 6.30 15.73
C ASP A 29 12.69 7.00 14.47
N PRO A 30 11.45 7.54 14.50
CA PRO A 30 10.76 8.09 13.32
C PRO A 30 11.38 9.37 12.77
N LYS A 31 12.45 9.88 13.40
CA LYS A 31 13.17 11.09 12.96
C LYS A 31 14.34 10.76 12.00
N VAL A 32 14.77 9.51 11.92
CA VAL A 32 15.96 9.06 11.17
C VAL A 32 15.60 8.27 9.91
N VAL A 33 14.40 7.67 9.85
CA VAL A 33 13.97 6.77 8.76
C VAL A 33 13.69 7.49 7.42
N THR A 34 13.52 8.82 7.41
CA THR A 34 13.21 9.56 6.17
C THR A 34 14.42 9.82 5.27
N LYS A 35 15.64 9.48 5.70
CA LYS A 35 16.88 9.62 4.93
C LYS A 35 17.47 8.27 4.47
N ALA A 36 16.60 7.30 4.18
CA ALA A 36 16.98 5.94 3.80
C ALA A 36 17.81 5.83 2.50
N ALA A 37 17.86 6.87 1.66
CA ALA A 37 18.57 6.82 0.38
C ALA A 37 20.09 7.01 0.48
N GLU A 38 20.61 7.61 1.56
CA GLU A 38 22.04 7.99 1.67
C GLU A 38 22.90 6.93 2.41
N LEU A 39 22.28 5.91 2.99
CA LEU A 39 22.94 4.88 3.83
C LEU A 39 22.80 3.44 3.30
N LEU A 40 22.38 3.25 2.06
CA LEU A 40 22.34 1.92 1.43
C LEU A 40 23.70 1.58 0.83
N GLN A 41 24.67 1.22 1.68
CA GLN A 41 25.81 0.43 1.22
C GLN A 41 25.31 -0.92 0.67
N PRO A 42 25.99 -1.55 -0.31
CA PRO A 42 25.59 -2.84 -0.84
C PRO A 42 25.60 -3.89 0.27
N ILE A 43 24.43 -4.28 0.75
CA ILE A 43 24.30 -5.28 1.82
C ILE A 43 24.63 -6.65 1.21
N ARG A 44 25.61 -7.35 1.81
CA ARG A 44 26.03 -8.70 1.40
C ARG A 44 24.85 -9.67 1.48
N THR A 45 24.58 -10.38 0.39
CA THR A 45 23.40 -11.24 0.17
C THR A 45 23.20 -12.32 1.25
N GLU A 46 24.30 -12.88 1.79
CA GLU A 46 24.25 -13.96 2.78
C GLU A 46 23.75 -13.54 4.18
N VAL A 47 23.90 -12.26 4.52
CA VAL A 47 23.41 -11.69 5.80
C VAL A 47 21.95 -11.29 5.68
N VAL A 48 21.50 -10.97 4.46
CA VAL A 48 20.09 -10.71 4.16
C VAL A 48 19.32 -12.01 4.37
N ASP A 49 19.72 -13.12 3.75
CA ASP A 49 18.97 -14.39 3.81
C ASP A 49 18.72 -14.90 5.25
N LYS A 50 19.68 -14.72 6.17
CA LYS A 50 19.54 -15.12 7.58
C LYS A 50 18.73 -14.14 8.45
N ASN A 51 18.50 -12.91 7.96
CA ASN A 51 17.76 -11.86 8.68
C ASN A 51 16.51 -11.40 7.95
N LEU A 52 16.14 -12.03 6.81
CA LEU A 52 14.94 -11.73 6.05
C LEU A 52 13.70 -11.78 6.95
N ASP A 53 13.58 -12.80 7.79
CA ASP A 53 12.43 -12.95 8.70
C ASP A 53 12.30 -11.78 9.67
N LYS A 54 13.42 -11.29 10.21
CA LYS A 54 13.45 -10.13 11.13
C LYS A 54 13.07 -8.84 10.41
N VAL A 55 13.55 -8.66 9.16
CA VAL A 55 13.19 -7.51 8.33
C VAL A 55 11.71 -7.55 7.97
N LEU A 56 11.18 -8.72 7.60
CA LEU A 56 9.76 -8.91 7.29
C LEU A 56 8.88 -8.66 8.51
N GLU A 57 9.31 -9.09 9.70
CA GLU A 57 8.60 -8.79 10.93
C GLU A 57 8.62 -7.28 11.24
N ALA A 58 9.78 -6.62 11.09
CA ALA A 58 9.88 -5.17 11.27
C ALA A 58 8.97 -4.39 10.30
N VAL A 59 8.94 -4.75 9.01
CA VAL A 59 8.05 -4.12 8.02
C VAL A 59 6.59 -4.31 8.40
N LYS A 60 6.17 -5.53 8.78
CA LYS A 60 4.81 -5.78 9.29
C LYS A 60 4.48 -4.91 10.49
N THR A 61 5.43 -4.68 11.40
CA THR A 61 5.15 -3.81 12.56
C THR A 61 4.96 -2.36 12.15
N VAL A 62 5.74 -1.86 11.19
CA VAL A 62 5.61 -0.49 10.67
C VAL A 62 4.25 -0.31 9.97
N ASP A 63 3.87 -1.24 9.09
CA ASP A 63 2.58 -1.22 8.37
C ASP A 63 1.36 -1.26 9.30
N LEU A 64 1.53 -1.83 10.50
CA LEU A 64 0.49 -1.96 11.52
C LEU A 64 0.55 -0.85 12.58
N THR A 65 1.42 0.13 12.42
CA THR A 65 1.50 1.31 13.29
C THR A 65 0.94 2.54 12.60
N CYS A 66 0.70 3.60 13.36
CA CYS A 66 0.24 4.88 12.83
C CYS A 66 1.44 5.69 12.35
N ASP A 67 1.41 6.16 11.10
CA ASP A 67 2.52 6.92 10.48
C ASP A 67 2.66 8.37 11.00
N PHE A 68 1.81 8.79 11.95
CA PHE A 68 1.92 10.11 12.54
C PHE A 68 3.13 10.24 13.47
N LYS A 69 3.89 11.34 13.32
CA LYS A 69 5.09 11.63 14.11
C LYS A 69 4.75 11.62 15.62
N GLY A 70 5.30 10.65 16.34
CA GLY A 70 5.10 10.50 17.78
C GLY A 70 3.88 9.66 18.19
N CYS A 71 3.14 9.08 17.23
CA CYS A 71 2.09 8.12 17.53
C CYS A 71 2.65 6.69 17.51
N LYS A 72 2.39 5.90 18.58
CA LYS A 72 2.73 4.47 18.65
C LYS A 72 1.49 3.58 18.70
N GLN A 73 0.34 4.10 18.27
CA GLN A 73 -0.91 3.35 18.28
C GLN A 73 -0.91 2.31 17.16
N LYS A 74 -1.26 1.07 17.49
CA LYS A 74 -1.41 -0.01 16.50
C LYS A 74 -2.71 0.18 15.74
N THR A 75 -2.63 0.15 14.41
CA THR A 75 -3.74 0.32 13.48
C THR A 75 -4.30 -1.00 12.97
N ASN A 76 -3.81 -2.15 13.48
CA ASN A 76 -4.13 -3.50 13.00
C ASN A 76 -5.64 -3.78 12.85
N LEU A 77 -6.42 -3.55 13.92
CA LEU A 77 -7.87 -3.75 13.90
C LEU A 77 -8.61 -2.58 13.27
N VAL A 78 -8.15 -1.36 13.56
CA VAL A 78 -8.83 -0.16 13.08
C VAL A 78 -7.83 0.92 12.72
N GLY A 79 -7.82 1.22 11.43
CA GLY A 79 -7.03 2.28 10.83
C GLY A 79 -7.69 2.74 9.54
N THR A 80 -7.38 3.96 9.14
CA THR A 80 -7.87 4.55 7.90
C THR A 80 -6.66 4.97 7.08
N ASP A 81 -6.69 4.65 5.79
CA ASP A 81 -5.72 5.06 4.80
C ASP A 81 -6.07 6.45 4.24
N CYS A 82 -5.07 7.32 4.12
CA CYS A 82 -5.28 8.63 3.52
C CYS A 82 -5.27 8.53 1.98
N SER A 83 -6.27 9.09 1.29
CA SER A 83 -6.32 9.05 -0.19
C SER A 83 -5.20 9.84 -0.89
N PHE A 84 -4.47 10.70 -0.16
CA PHE A 84 -3.44 11.57 -0.72
C PHE A 84 -2.03 11.00 -0.50
N CYS A 85 -1.66 10.70 0.74
CA CYS A 85 -0.33 10.12 1.05
C CYS A 85 -0.32 8.58 1.06
N LYS A 86 -1.48 7.92 1.13
CA LYS A 86 -1.64 6.45 1.17
C LYS A 86 -1.02 5.78 2.40
N ASP A 87 -0.69 6.57 3.42
CA ASP A 87 -0.20 6.11 4.71
C ASP A 87 -1.38 5.70 5.62
N ARG A 88 -1.10 4.86 6.63
CA ARG A 88 -2.14 4.32 7.53
C ARG A 88 -2.12 5.04 8.87
N PHE A 89 -3.26 5.58 9.27
CA PHE A 89 -3.41 6.32 10.51
C PHE A 89 -4.41 5.68 11.48
N CYS A 90 -4.23 5.94 12.78
CA CYS A 90 -5.23 5.63 13.79
C CYS A 90 -6.38 6.66 13.74
N PHE A 91 -7.52 6.36 14.35
CA PHE A 91 -8.68 7.27 14.35
C PHE A 91 -8.42 8.69 14.89
N LYS A 92 -7.42 8.87 15.74
CA LYS A 92 -7.05 10.19 16.25
C LYS A 92 -6.32 11.04 15.19
N HIS A 93 -5.67 10.40 14.22
CA HIS A 93 -4.84 11.05 13.20
C HIS A 93 -5.32 10.77 11.77
N SER A 94 -6.50 10.17 11.61
CA SER A 94 -7.08 9.85 10.30
C SER A 94 -7.46 11.10 9.50
N LEU A 95 -7.64 12.24 10.17
CA LEU A 95 -8.02 13.48 9.51
C LEU A 95 -6.82 14.08 8.73
N PRO A 96 -6.99 14.43 7.44
CA PRO A 96 -5.94 15.03 6.61
C PRO A 96 -5.27 16.27 7.19
N GLU A 97 -6.02 17.07 7.95
CA GLU A 97 -5.49 18.27 8.62
C GLU A 97 -4.40 17.95 9.64
N ILE A 98 -4.45 16.79 10.28
CA ILE A 98 -3.56 16.44 11.38
C ILE A 98 -2.20 15.98 10.86
N HIS A 99 -2.19 15.15 9.81
CA HIS A 99 -0.95 14.64 9.21
C HIS A 99 -0.42 15.50 8.05
N GLY A 100 -1.06 16.63 7.74
CA GLY A 100 -0.57 17.62 6.78
C GLY A 100 -1.04 17.43 5.34
N CYS A 101 -1.95 16.48 5.06
CA CYS A 101 -2.60 16.35 3.76
C CYS A 101 -3.80 17.30 3.55
N GLY A 102 -4.13 18.13 4.53
CA GLY A 102 -5.26 19.08 4.46
C GLY A 102 -5.20 20.03 3.27
N GLU A 103 -4.02 20.52 2.88
CA GLU A 103 -3.88 21.39 1.71
C GLU A 103 -4.24 20.71 0.39
N ALA A 104 -3.89 19.42 0.26
CA ALA A 104 -4.21 18.65 -0.94
C ALA A 104 -5.71 18.36 -1.04
N VAL A 105 -6.36 18.07 0.09
CA VAL A 105 -7.83 17.96 0.17
C VAL A 105 -8.48 19.27 -0.23
N LYS A 106 -8.07 20.37 0.40
CA LYS A 106 -8.62 21.70 0.15
C LYS A 106 -8.49 22.12 -1.31
N ARG A 107 -7.37 21.80 -1.97
CA ARG A 107 -7.18 22.07 -3.40
C ARG A 107 -8.17 21.26 -4.24
N LYS A 108 -8.29 19.95 -4.00
CA LYS A 108 -9.21 19.06 -4.71
C LYS A 108 -10.67 19.48 -4.52
N GLU A 109 -11.05 19.81 -3.29
CA GLU A 109 -12.40 20.29 -2.98
C GLU A 109 -12.68 21.65 -3.61
N ARG A 110 -11.70 22.56 -3.61
CA ARG A 110 -11.82 23.86 -4.30
C ARG A 110 -12.00 23.66 -5.80
N GLU A 111 -11.25 22.77 -6.43
CA GLU A 111 -11.40 22.46 -7.86
C GLU A 111 -12.81 21.91 -8.15
N LEU A 112 -13.29 20.98 -7.32
CA LEU A 112 -14.65 20.45 -7.43
C LEU A 112 -15.73 21.52 -7.22
N PHE A 113 -15.50 22.42 -6.26
CA PHE A 113 -16.44 23.47 -5.92
C PHE A 113 -16.46 24.61 -6.93
N LEU A 114 -15.31 24.98 -7.49
CA LEU A 114 -15.16 26.06 -8.47
C LEU A 114 -15.59 25.63 -9.87
N HIS A 115 -15.44 24.35 -10.19
CA HIS A 115 -16.03 23.72 -11.37
C HIS A 115 -17.12 22.73 -10.97
N PRO A 116 -18.25 23.21 -10.38
CA PRO A 116 -19.37 22.34 -10.16
C PRO A 116 -19.90 21.99 -11.54
N MET A 117 -19.59 20.77 -11.99
CA MET A 117 -20.11 20.25 -13.26
C MET A 117 -21.63 20.41 -13.23
N THR A 118 -22.13 21.33 -14.06
CA THR A 118 -23.56 21.60 -14.18
C THR A 118 -24.26 20.29 -14.54
N GLY A 119 -25.53 20.13 -14.16
CA GLY A 119 -26.26 18.88 -14.45
C GLY A 119 -26.21 18.47 -15.93
N LYS A 120 -26.17 19.46 -16.84
CA LYS A 120 -25.98 19.25 -18.28
C LYS A 120 -24.58 18.72 -18.63
N ALA A 121 -23.52 19.31 -18.05
CA ALA A 121 -22.15 18.84 -18.25
C ALA A 121 -21.92 17.41 -17.73
N LYS A 122 -22.56 17.03 -16.61
CA LYS A 122 -22.52 15.65 -16.12
C LYS A 122 -23.19 14.66 -17.07
N ALA A 123 -24.36 15.01 -17.59
CA ALA A 123 -25.08 14.17 -18.55
C ALA A 123 -24.26 13.99 -19.86
N GLU A 124 -23.64 15.07 -20.35
CA GLU A 124 -22.79 15.02 -21.54
C GLU A 124 -21.55 14.14 -21.32
N GLN A 125 -20.91 14.22 -20.15
CA GLN A 125 -19.80 13.32 -19.82
C GLN A 125 -20.22 11.86 -19.75
N TYR A 126 -21.39 11.56 -19.19
CA TYR A 126 -21.91 10.19 -19.13
C TYR A 126 -22.17 9.62 -20.53
N GLU A 127 -22.79 10.39 -21.41
CA GLU A 127 -23.02 9.97 -22.80
C GLU A 127 -21.69 9.83 -23.57
N LYS A 128 -20.71 10.71 -23.33
CA LYS A 128 -19.36 10.60 -23.89
C LYS A 128 -18.65 9.32 -23.43
N GLN A 129 -18.71 8.98 -22.15
CA GLN A 129 -18.13 7.74 -21.62
C GLN A 129 -18.81 6.51 -22.21
N LYS A 130 -20.14 6.51 -22.30
CA LYS A 130 -20.91 5.43 -22.93
C LYS A 130 -20.56 5.26 -24.41
N ALA A 131 -20.39 6.37 -25.14
CA ALA A 131 -19.92 6.36 -26.52
C ALA A 131 -18.49 5.80 -26.64
N GLN A 132 -17.58 6.16 -25.73
CA GLN A 132 -16.21 5.63 -25.69
C GLN A 132 -16.16 4.12 -25.42
N VAL A 133 -16.99 3.60 -24.52
CA VAL A 133 -17.08 2.15 -24.24
C VAL A 133 -17.56 1.40 -25.48
N ARG A 134 -18.62 1.88 -26.14
CA ARG A 134 -19.13 1.31 -27.38
C ARG A 134 -18.08 1.32 -28.50
N LEU A 135 -17.36 2.42 -28.64
CA LEU A 135 -16.28 2.54 -29.62
C LEU A 135 -15.18 1.51 -29.35
N THR A 136 -14.73 1.42 -28.10
CA THR A 136 -13.69 0.47 -27.68
C THR A 136 -14.12 -0.97 -27.93
N GLN A 137 -15.38 -1.31 -27.64
CA GLN A 137 -15.94 -2.64 -27.92
C GLN A 137 -15.95 -2.96 -29.42
N LYS A 138 -16.34 -2.01 -30.27
CA LYS A 138 -16.35 -2.17 -31.73
C LYS A 138 -14.93 -2.31 -32.29
N LEU A 139 -13.97 -1.53 -31.79
CA LEU A 139 -12.55 -1.68 -32.14
C LEU A 139 -12.02 -3.08 -31.77
N LYS A 140 -12.39 -3.59 -30.58
CA LYS A 140 -12.04 -4.94 -30.15
C LYS A 140 -12.63 -5.99 -31.09
N GLN A 141 -13.91 -5.88 -31.45
CA GLN A 141 -14.54 -6.80 -32.41
C GLN A 141 -13.83 -6.80 -33.78
N MET A 142 -13.60 -5.62 -34.37
CA MET A 142 -12.88 -5.50 -35.65
C MET A 142 -11.42 -6.00 -35.56
N SER A 143 -10.80 -5.94 -34.38
CA SER A 143 -9.46 -6.53 -34.18
C SER A 143 -9.49 -8.05 -34.15
N LEU A 144 -10.55 -8.66 -33.60
CA LEU A 144 -10.74 -10.10 -33.57
C LEU A 144 -11.09 -10.64 -34.96
N GLU A 145 -11.98 -9.97 -35.70
CA GLU A 145 -12.34 -10.33 -37.07
C GLU A 145 -11.12 -10.32 -38.01
N ARG A 146 -10.22 -9.34 -37.86
CA ARG A 146 -8.94 -9.30 -38.59
C ARG A 146 -7.99 -10.44 -38.21
N LYS A 147 -8.03 -10.92 -36.97
CA LYS A 147 -7.21 -12.05 -36.49
C LYS A 147 -7.80 -13.41 -36.87
N GLN A 148 -9.12 -13.48 -37.02
CA GLN A 148 -9.88 -14.71 -37.28
C GLN A 148 -10.09 -15.01 -38.77
N LYS A 149 -9.68 -14.13 -39.71
CA LYS A 149 -9.53 -14.53 -41.11
C LYS A 149 -8.22 -15.33 -41.23
N PRO A 150 -8.25 -16.68 -41.32
CA PRO A 150 -7.07 -17.39 -41.76
C PRO A 150 -6.71 -16.91 -43.17
N SER A 151 -5.42 -16.84 -43.47
CA SER A 151 -4.93 -16.71 -44.83
C SER A 151 -5.25 -17.98 -45.62
N SER A 152 -6.53 -18.23 -45.92
CA SER A 152 -6.93 -19.23 -46.89
C SER A 152 -6.72 -18.62 -48.27
N GLY A 153 -5.72 -19.15 -48.99
CA GLY A 153 -5.20 -18.65 -50.25
C GLY A 153 -6.26 -18.45 -51.33
N GLY A 154 -6.11 -17.36 -52.07
CA GLY A 154 -6.80 -17.08 -53.32
C GLY A 154 -5.77 -16.74 -54.38
N SER A 155 -5.34 -17.75 -55.15
CA SER A 155 -4.50 -17.62 -56.33
C SER A 155 -5.30 -16.93 -57.44
N SER A 156 -5.10 -15.63 -57.65
CA SER A 156 -5.57 -14.96 -58.88
C SER A 156 -4.59 -15.25 -60.01
N LYS A 157 -4.86 -16.29 -60.81
CA LYS A 157 -4.21 -16.51 -62.10
C LYS A 157 -5.03 -15.76 -63.16
N THR A 158 -4.65 -14.51 -63.43
CA THR A 158 -5.05 -13.78 -64.64
C THR A 158 -3.78 -13.35 -65.36
N GLY A 159 -3.52 -13.96 -66.53
CA GLY A 159 -2.43 -13.57 -67.42
C GLY A 159 -1.91 -14.75 -68.24
N GLY A 160 -2.18 -14.73 -69.54
CA GLY A 160 -1.44 -15.56 -70.50
C GLY A 160 -2.23 -15.99 -71.73
N SER A 161 -2.09 -15.18 -72.79
CA SER A 161 -2.17 -15.48 -74.23
C SER A 161 -3.54 -15.66 -74.89
#